data_AF-A0A1F2SKG5-F1
#
_entry.id   AF-A0A1F2SKG5-F1
#
_cell.length_a   1.000
_cell.length_b   1.000
_cell.length_c   1.000
_cell.angle_alpha   90.00
_cell.angle_beta   90.00
_cell.angle_gamma   90.00
#
_symmetry.space_group_name_H-M   'P 1'
#
loop_
_entity.id
_entity.type
_entity.pdbx_description
1 polymer ?
#
loop_
_entity_poly.entity_id
_entity_poly.type
_entity_poly.pdbx_seq_one_letter_code
_entity_poly.pdbx_strand_id
1 'polypeptide(L)'
;MTKEDLIWVVIRATGFLLLVRAVLYIPEIASAGVWLSYLPDPSGTATEGLRMSVGVERQHLISSILYVLIYGVLGLYLLRKGDWIYRLLSFRGPERSNNTVERDARKSGARPSP
;
A
#
# COMPACT_ATOMS: atom_id res chain seq x y z
N MET A 1 1.81 -16.03 -18.57
CA MET A 1 1.39 -14.99 -17.62
C MET A 1 1.44 -13.67 -18.35
N THR A 2 0.29 -13.02 -18.56
CA THR A 2 0.26 -11.76 -19.32
C THR A 2 0.75 -10.60 -18.46
N LYS A 3 1.16 -9.50 -19.08
CA LYS A 3 1.57 -8.27 -18.35
C LYS A 3 0.45 -7.76 -17.44
N GLU A 4 -0.80 -7.94 -17.88
CA GLU A 4 -2.01 -7.55 -17.18
C GLU A 4 -2.22 -8.38 -15.90
N ASP A 5 -1.99 -9.69 -15.98
CA ASP A 5 -2.01 -10.58 -14.81
C ASP A 5 -0.96 -10.15 -13.77
N LEU A 6 0.26 -9.82 -14.23
CA LEU A 6 1.34 -9.39 -13.34
C LEU A 6 0.98 -8.09 -12.60
N ILE A 7 0.40 -7.11 -13.29
CA ILE A 7 -0.02 -5.83 -12.68
C ILE A 7 -1.06 -6.09 -11.59
N TRP A 8 -2.05 -6.94 -11.86
CA TRP A 8 -3.06 -7.30 -10.87
C TRP A 8 -2.48 -8.04 -9.65
N VAL A 9 -1.52 -8.94 -9.87
CA VAL A 9 -0.82 -9.62 -8.79
C VAL A 9 -0.06 -8.62 -7.92
N VAL A 10 0.65 -7.66 -8.51
CA VAL A 10 1.40 -6.63 -7.77
C VAL A 10 0.45 -5.74 -6.96
N ILE A 11 -0.67 -5.31 -7.53
CA ILE A 11 -1.69 -4.50 -6.83
C ILE A 11 -2.23 -5.25 -5.61
N ARG A 12 -2.61 -6.52 -5.77
CA ARG A 12 -3.15 -7.34 -4.68
C ARG A 12 -2.09 -7.67 -3.63
N ALA A 13 -0.86 -7.98 -4.03
CA ALA A 13 0.24 -8.23 -3.11
C ALA A 13 0.55 -6.98 -2.27
N THR A 14 0.55 -5.79 -2.90
CA THR A 14 0.73 -4.52 -2.20
C THR A 14 -0.41 -4.24 -1.23
N GLY A 15 -1.66 -4.46 -1.66
CA GLY A 15 -2.83 -4.33 -0.78
C GLY A 15 -2.77 -5.25 0.42
N PHE A 16 -2.33 -6.50 0.23
CA PHE A 16 -2.13 -7.47 1.30
C PHE A 16 -1.01 -7.04 2.26
N LEU A 17 0.13 -6.57 1.75
CA LEU A 17 1.22 -6.04 2.58
C LEU A 17 0.78 -4.86 3.44
N LEU A 18 -0.06 -3.97 2.91
CA LEU A 18 -0.62 -2.85 3.67
C LEU A 18 -1.56 -3.33 4.79
N LEU A 19 -2.38 -4.36 4.53
CA LEU A 19 -3.21 -4.96 5.57
C LEU A 19 -2.38 -5.64 6.65
N VAL A 20 -1.36 -6.40 6.28
CA VAL A 20 -0.44 -7.01 7.25
C VAL A 20 0.21 -5.93 8.11
N ARG A 21 0.68 -4.84 7.49
CA ARG A 21 1.26 -3.71 8.21
C ARG A 21 0.25 -3.07 9.16
N ALA A 22 -1.00 -2.90 8.76
CA ALA A 22 -2.07 -2.40 9.64
C ALA A 22 -2.29 -3.34 10.85
N VAL A 23 -2.28 -4.66 10.64
CA VAL A 23 -2.41 -5.63 11.73
C VAL A 23 -1.24 -5.56 12.71
N LEU A 24 -0.02 -5.35 12.21
CA LEU A 24 1.18 -5.21 13.06
C LEU A 24 1.16 -3.96 13.96
N TYR A 25 0.37 -2.93 13.64
CA TYR A 25 0.18 -1.77 14.50
C TYR A 25 -0.85 -1.99 15.62
N ILE A 26 -1.68 -3.05 15.55
CA ILE A 26 -2.68 -3.33 16.59
C ILE A 26 -2.04 -3.62 17.96
N PRO A 27 -0.98 -4.46 18.06
CA PRO A 27 -0.26 -4.66 19.32
C PRO A 27 0.35 -3.38 19.89
N GLU A 28 0.87 -2.49 19.05
CA GLU A 28 1.44 -1.20 19.48
C GLU A 28 0.36 -0.30 20.11
N ILE A 29 -0.82 -0.24 19.49
CA ILE A 29 -1.97 0.50 20.04
C ILE A 29 -2.43 -0.11 21.36
N ALA A 30 -2.48 -1.45 21.45
CA ALA A 30 -2.87 -2.13 22.67
C ALA A 30 -1.86 -1.87 23.80
N SER A 31 -0.56 -1.93 23.52
CA SER A 31 0.50 -1.65 24.49
C SER A 31 0.44 -0.21 25.00
N ALA A 32 0.34 0.77 24.09
CA ALA A 32 0.22 2.18 24.45
C ALA A 32 -1.07 2.47 25.23
N GLY A 33 -2.18 1.86 24.83
CA GLY A 33 -3.46 1.98 25.53
C GLY A 33 -3.44 1.40 26.95
N VAL A 34 -2.84 0.21 27.12
CA VAL A 34 -2.63 -0.39 28.43
C VAL A 34 -1.73 0.49 29.28
N TRP A 35 -0.60 0.97 28.76
CA TRP A 35 0.30 1.87 29.48
C TRP A 35 -0.39 3.14 29.97
N LEU A 36 -1.19 3.78 29.10
CA LEU A 36 -2.01 4.95 29.44
C LEU A 36 -3.06 4.65 30.51
N SER A 37 -3.64 3.44 30.52
CA SER A 37 -4.62 3.03 31.54
C SER A 37 -4.01 2.77 32.92
N TYR A 38 -2.72 2.43 32.99
CA TYR A 38 -1.97 2.23 34.23
C TYR A 38 -1.46 3.53 34.86
N LEU A 39 -1.44 4.63 34.10
CA LEU A 39 -0.98 5.92 34.60
C LEU A 39 -2.11 6.64 35.34
N PRO A 40 -1.92 7.03 36.62
CA PRO A 40 -2.90 7.86 37.33
C PRO A 40 -3.08 9.20 36.63
N ASP A 41 -4.31 9.72 36.68
CA ASP A 41 -4.70 10.94 35.98
C ASP A 41 -3.71 12.08 36.30
N PRO A 42 -2.99 12.65 35.32
CA PRO A 42 -1.93 13.62 35.58
C PRO A 42 -2.46 14.99 36.03
N SER A 43 -3.77 15.12 36.25
CA SER A 43 -4.43 16.32 36.76
C SER A 43 -4.06 16.55 38.23
N GLY A 44 -3.13 17.49 38.47
CA GLY A 44 -2.91 18.11 39.77
C GLY A 44 -1.53 17.89 40.39
N THR A 45 -1.05 16.65 40.47
CA THR A 45 0.17 16.29 41.23
C THR A 45 1.29 15.64 40.41
N ALA A 46 1.08 15.46 39.10
CA ALA A 46 2.07 14.88 38.21
C ALA A 46 3.28 15.82 37.99
N THR A 47 4.49 15.28 38.15
CA THR A 47 5.75 15.93 37.75
C THR A 47 5.72 16.25 36.25
N GLU A 48 6.40 17.32 35.84
CA GLU A 48 6.42 17.80 34.45
C GLU A 48 6.85 16.71 33.45
N GLY A 49 7.78 15.84 33.85
CA GLY A 49 8.20 14.67 33.07
C GLY A 49 7.08 13.65 32.84
N LEU A 50 6.20 13.42 33.83
CA LEU A 50 5.05 12.53 33.68
C LEU A 50 4.05 13.09 32.67
N ARG A 51 3.79 14.42 32.72
CA ARG A 51 2.91 15.10 31.76
C ARG A 51 3.43 15.04 30.33
N MET A 52 4.73 15.25 30.11
CA MET A 52 5.35 15.11 28.79
C MET A 52 5.26 13.67 28.28
N SER A 53 5.57 12.68 29.12
CA SER A 53 5.51 11.26 28.72
C SER A 53 4.10 10.83 28.30
N VAL A 54 3.07 11.25 29.02
CA VAL A 54 1.66 11.00 28.68
C VAL A 54 1.28 11.70 27.37
N GLY A 55 1.78 12.91 27.14
CA GLY A 55 1.55 13.65 25.89
C GLY A 55 2.13 12.94 24.67
N VAL A 56 3.38 12.48 24.78
CA VAL A 56 4.07 11.74 23.71
C VAL A 56 3.38 10.41 23.43
N GLU A 57 3.02 9.65 24.47
CA GLU A 57 2.28 8.39 24.34
C GLU A 57 0.91 8.58 23.69
N ARG A 58 0.15 9.61 24.09
CA ARG A 58 -1.14 9.92 23.43
C ARG A 58 -0.95 10.25 21.96
N GLN A 59 0.06 11.06 21.62
CA GLN A 59 0.33 11.41 20.24
C GLN A 59 0.75 10.19 19.42
N HIS A 60 1.58 9.32 19.99
CA HIS A 60 1.96 8.05 19.38
C HIS A 60 0.74 7.16 19.14
N LEU A 61 -0.14 7.01 20.13
CA LEU A 61 -1.37 6.23 20.01
C LEU A 61 -2.30 6.76 18.92
N ILE A 62 -2.48 8.08 18.83
CA ILE A 62 -3.26 8.71 17.76
C ILE A 62 -2.63 8.43 16.40
N SER A 63 -1.32 8.60 16.26
CA SER A 63 -0.60 8.32 15.01
C SER A 63 -0.73 6.85 14.60
N SER A 64 -0.56 5.92 15.53
CA SER A 64 -0.69 4.48 15.27
C SER A 64 -2.11 4.09 14.84
N ILE A 65 -3.15 4.64 15.48
CA ILE A 65 -4.54 4.46 15.02
C ILE A 65 -4.73 5.00 13.60
N LEU A 66 -4.18 6.18 13.31
CA LEU A 66 -4.28 6.79 11.99
C LEU A 66 -3.61 5.90 10.92
N TYR A 67 -2.44 5.33 11.23
CA TYR A 67 -1.74 4.40 10.34
C TYR A 67 -2.54 3.13 10.11
N VAL A 68 -3.16 2.54 11.14
CA VAL A 68 -4.05 1.38 10.98
C VAL A 68 -5.21 1.71 10.05
N LEU A 69 -5.85 2.86 10.22
CA LEU A 69 -6.97 3.27 9.37
C LEU A 69 -6.51 3.51 7.93
N ILE A 70 -5.43 4.24 7.71
CA ILE A 70 -4.92 4.55 6.37
C ILE A 70 -4.50 3.27 5.66
N TYR A 71 -3.64 2.46 6.28
CA TYR A 71 -3.15 1.22 5.67
C TYR A 71 -4.25 0.18 5.52
N GLY A 72 -5.17 0.09 6.48
CA GLY A 72 -6.35 -0.77 6.44
C GLY A 72 -7.28 -0.42 5.27
N VAL A 73 -7.68 0.86 5.16
CA VAL A 73 -8.57 1.34 4.10
C VAL A 73 -7.91 1.24 2.73
N LEU A 74 -6.64 1.67 2.58
CA LEU A 74 -5.93 1.53 1.31
C LEU A 74 -5.73 0.05 0.92
N GLY A 75 -5.36 -0.80 1.87
CA GLY A 75 -5.17 -2.23 1.62
C GLY A 75 -6.46 -2.91 1.15
N LEU A 76 -7.56 -2.65 1.85
CA LEU A 76 -8.90 -3.12 1.45
C LEU A 76 -9.33 -2.57 0.08
N TYR A 77 -9.06 -1.29 -0.18
CA TYR A 77 -9.37 -0.67 -1.46
C TYR A 77 -8.59 -1.33 -2.61
N LEU A 78 -7.29 -1.56 -2.45
CA LEU A 78 -6.45 -2.23 -3.44
C LEU A 78 -6.90 -3.67 -3.72
N LEU A 79 -7.35 -4.39 -2.69
CA LEU A 79 -7.85 -5.75 -2.82
C LEU A 79 -9.22 -5.82 -3.51
N ARG A 80 -10.11 -4.83 -3.28
CA ARG A 80 -11.52 -4.88 -3.71
C ARG A 80 -11.84 -4.04 -4.96
N LYS A 81 -11.21 -2.88 -5.12
CA LYS A 81 -11.50 -1.87 -6.16
C LYS A 81 -10.22 -1.22 -6.74
N GLY A 82 -9.16 -2.01 -6.92
CA GLY A 82 -7.88 -1.56 -7.48
C GLY A 82 -7.91 -1.07 -8.94
N ASP A 83 -9.08 -1.00 -9.58
CA ASP A 83 -9.25 -0.67 -11.01
C ASP A 83 -8.66 0.69 -11.39
N TRP A 84 -8.75 1.70 -10.52
CA TRP A 84 -8.19 3.02 -10.79
C TRP A 84 -6.66 2.98 -10.88
N ILE A 85 -6.03 2.22 -9.98
CA ILE A 85 -4.58 2.04 -9.91
C ILE A 85 -4.10 1.16 -11.07
N TYR A 86 -4.87 0.12 -11.41
CA TYR A 86 -4.65 -0.68 -12.60
C TYR A 86 -4.66 0.17 -13.87
N ARG A 87 -5.66 1.06 -14.03
CA ARG A 87 -5.73 1.99 -15.16
C ARG A 87 -4.54 2.94 -15.21
N LEU A 88 -4.08 3.44 -14.06
CA LEU A 88 -2.92 4.34 -14.00
C LEU A 88 -1.61 3.63 -14.38
N LEU A 89 -1.45 2.37 -13.98
CA LEU A 89 -0.28 1.54 -14.31
C LEU A 89 -0.29 1.05 -15.75
N SER A 90 -1.46 0.68 -16.29
CA SER A 90 -1.59 0.24 -17.68
C SER A 90 -1.34 1.38 -18.68
N PHE A 91 -1.70 2.63 -18.32
CA PHE A 91 -1.46 3.81 -19.16
C PHE A 91 0.02 4.12 -19.39
N ARG A 92 0.91 3.74 -18.46
CA ARG A 92 2.37 3.95 -18.57
C ARG A 92 3.11 2.83 -19.31
N GLY A 93 2.41 1.83 -19.81
CA GLY A 93 3.01 0.78 -20.62
C GLY A 93 2.85 1.09 -22.10
N PRO A 94 3.79 1.76 -22.78
CA PRO A 94 3.76 1.80 -24.23
C PRO A 94 3.80 0.35 -24.72
N GLU A 95 2.79 -0.02 -25.50
CA GLU A 95 2.87 -1.15 -26.40
C GLU A 95 4.07 -0.90 -27.30
N ARG A 96 5.21 -1.48 -26.94
CA ARG A 96 6.37 -1.54 -27.81
C ARG A 96 6.02 -2.54 -28.90
N SER A 97 5.29 -2.07 -29.91
CA SER A 97 5.57 -2.30 -31.33
C SER A 97 6.53 -3.46 -31.58
N ASN A 98 6.04 -4.70 -31.58
CA ASN A 98 6.79 -5.83 -32.11
C ASN A 98 6.05 -6.57 -33.25
N ASN A 99 4.88 -6.08 -33.65
CA ASN A 99 4.10 -6.68 -34.74
C ASN A 99 4.43 -6.10 -36.14
N THR A 100 5.29 -5.08 -36.21
CA THR A 100 5.71 -4.45 -37.48
C THR A 100 6.90 -5.17 -38.12
N VAL A 101 7.82 -5.74 -37.34
CA VAL A 101 9.01 -6.42 -37.89
C VAL A 101 8.66 -7.73 -38.60
N GLU A 102 7.61 -8.44 -38.15
CA GLU A 102 7.23 -9.73 -38.74
C GLU A 102 6.43 -9.59 -40.05
N ARG A 103 5.72 -8.47 -40.25
CA ARG A 103 4.98 -8.21 -41.50
C ARG A 103 5.88 -7.79 -42.66
N ASP A 104 6.96 -7.05 -42.38
CA ASP A 104 7.88 -6.60 -43.43
C ASP A 104 8.82 -7.73 -43.90
N ALA A 105 9.19 -8.66 -43.01
CA ALA A 105 9.95 -9.86 -43.38
C ALA A 105 9.15 -10.83 -44.27
N ARG A 106 7.81 -10.90 -44.10
CA ARG A 106 6.95 -11.70 -44.98
C ARG A 106 6.64 -11.03 -46.32
N LYS A 107 6.68 -9.71 -46.41
CA LYS A 107 6.45 -8.98 -47.68
C LYS A 107 7.70 -8.83 -48.54
N SER A 108 8.90 -8.87 -47.96
CA SER A 108 10.16 -8.78 -48.71
C SER A 108 10.65 -10.13 -49.26
N GLY A 109 10.03 -11.25 -48.88
CA GLY A 109 10.39 -12.61 -49.29
C GLY A 109 9.76 -13.10 -50.61
N ALA A 110 8.90 -12.32 -51.27
CA ALA A 110 8.36 -12.68 -52.59
C ALA A 110 9.41 -12.34 -53.66
N ARG A 111 10.30 -13.30 -53.93
CA ARG A 111 11.29 -13.24 -55.01
C ARG A 111 10.64 -12.86 -56.35
N PRO A 112 11.33 -12.03 -57.17
CA PRO A 112 10.96 -11.77 -58.55
C PRO A 112 11.27 -12.99 -59.43
N SER A 113 10.30 -13.31 -60.32
CA SER A 113 10.36 -13.80 -61.72
C SER A 113 11.34 -14.93 -62.10
N PRO A 114 11.07 -15.77 -63.13
CA PRO A 114 10.59 -15.40 -64.48
C PRO A 114 9.19 -15.91 -64.84
#